data_AF-A0A840QRK4-F1
#
_entry.id   AF-A0A840QRK4-F1
#
_cell.length_a   1.000
_cell.length_b   1.000
_cell.length_c   1.000
_cell.angle_alpha   90.00
_cell.angle_beta   90.00
_cell.angle_gamma   90.00
#
_symmetry.space_group_name_H-M   'P 1'
#
loop_
_entity.id
_entity.type
_entity.pdbx_description
1 polymer ?
#
loop_
_entity_poly.entity_id
_entity_poly.type
_entity_poly.pdbx_seq_one_letter_code
_entity_poly.pdbx_strand_id
1 'polypeptide(L)' 'MYTKLKDELLVEAYEHAVRSQLDGEFLQILKEELDRRGIIFDEAKKVATADNNKS' A
#
# COMPACT_ATOMS: atom_id res chain seq x y z
N MET A 1 -12.90 9.30 9.74
CA MET A 1 -11.50 8.80 9.70
C MET A 1 -11.53 7.28 9.93
N TYR A 2 -10.93 6.48 9.05
CA TYR A 2 -11.07 5.01 9.01
C TYR A 2 -10.24 4.33 10.11
N THR A 3 -10.62 4.52 11.37
CA THR A 3 -9.85 4.10 12.55
C THR A 3 -10.00 2.63 12.94
N LYS A 4 -10.74 1.83 12.15
CA LYS A 4 -11.07 0.43 12.50
C LYS A 4 -10.17 -0.62 11.86
N LEU A 5 -9.39 -0.26 10.83
CA LEU A 5 -8.45 -1.20 10.23
C LEU A 5 -7.29 -1.43 11.21
N LYS A 6 -6.95 -2.69 11.45
CA LYS A 6 -5.66 -3.05 12.06
C LYS A 6 -4.54 -2.67 11.10
N ASP A 7 -3.36 -2.40 11.63
CA ASP A 7 -2.21 -1.94 10.84
C ASP A 7 -1.84 -2.94 9.74
N GLU A 8 -1.86 -4.25 10.05
CA GLU A 8 -1.63 -5.33 9.07
C GLU A 8 -2.59 -5.25 7.87
N LEU A 9 -3.88 -5.03 8.14
CA LEU A 9 -4.90 -4.97 7.09
C LEU A 9 -4.79 -3.67 6.27
N LEU A 10 -4.36 -2.57 6.90
CA LEU A 10 -4.11 -1.31 6.20
C LEU A 10 -2.94 -1.45 5.22
N VAL A 11 -1.87 -2.13 5.63
CA VAL A 11 -0.71 -2.45 4.78
C VAL A 11 -1.13 -3.37 3.63
N GLU A 12 -1.84 -4.46 3.92
CA GLU A 12 -2.34 -5.36 2.88
C GLU A 12 -3.26 -4.67 1.88
N ALA A 13 -4.14 -3.79 2.36
CA ALA A 13 -5.05 -3.01 1.51
C ALA A 13 -4.27 -2.07 0.58
N TYR A 14 -3.26 -1.36 1.10
CA TYR A 14 -2.41 -0.49 0.29
C TYR A 14 -1.64 -1.29 -0.77
N GLU A 15 -1.03 -2.40 -0.38
CA GLU A 15 -0.32 -3.28 -1.31
C GLU A 15 -1.20 -3.84 -2.42
N HIS A 16 -2.40 -4.28 -2.05
CA HIS A 16 -3.37 -4.77 -3.02
C HIS A 16 -3.81 -3.64 -3.96
N ALA A 17 -4.09 -2.45 -3.42
CA ALA A 17 -4.49 -1.29 -4.21
C ALA A 17 -3.42 -0.89 -5.25
N VAL A 18 -2.14 -0.89 -4.86
CA VAL A 18 -1.02 -0.63 -5.77
C VAL A 18 -0.94 -1.69 -6.87
N ARG A 19 -1.02 -2.98 -6.52
CA ARG A 19 -0.99 -4.08 -7.51
C ARG A 19 -2.19 -4.05 -8.45
N SER A 20 -3.36 -3.65 -7.96
CA SER A 20 -4.59 -3.54 -8.75
C SER A 20 -4.68 -2.25 -9.56
N GLN A 21 -3.68 -1.36 -9.50
CA GLN A 21 -3.69 -0.06 -10.16
C GLN A 21 -4.98 0.72 -9.87
N LEU A 22 -5.40 0.68 -8.60
CA LEU A 22 -6.57 1.46 -8.16
C LEU A 22 -6.30 2.95 -8.29
N ASP A 23 -7.38 3.71 -8.23
CA ASP A 23 -7.35 5.16 -8.41
C ASP A 23 -6.38 5.84 -7.42
N GLY A 24 -5.75 6.93 -7.89
CA GLY A 24 -4.75 7.67 -7.14
C GLY A 24 -5.30 8.33 -5.87
N GLU A 25 -6.57 8.73 -5.84
CA GLU A 25 -7.23 9.29 -4.65
C GLU A 25 -7.36 8.21 -3.56
N PHE A 26 -7.80 7.01 -3.91
CA PHE A 26 -7.86 5.90 -2.97
C PHE A 26 -6.48 5.53 -2.42
N LEU A 27 -5.46 5.48 -3.28
CA LEU A 27 -4.08 5.23 -2.87
C LEU A 27 -3.56 6.32 -1.92
N GLN A 28 -3.89 7.58 -2.20
CA GLN A 28 -3.51 8.72 -1.37
C GLN A 28 -4.13 8.63 0.03
N ILE A 29 -5.41 8.26 0.13
CA ILE A 29 -6.11 8.08 1.42
C ILE A 29 -5.41 7.00 2.27
N LEU A 30 -5.02 5.89 1.66
CA LEU A 30 -4.31 4.81 2.37
C LEU A 30 -2.90 5.24 2.80
N LYS A 31 -2.20 5.97 1.94
CA LYS A 31 -0.86 6.51 2.24
C LYS A 31 -0.87 7.49 3.41
N GLU A 32 -1.84 8.41 3.42
CA GLU A 32 -2.01 9.37 4.52
C GLU A 32 -2.30 8.67 5.85
N GLU A 33 -3.08 7.60 5.83
CA GLU A 33 -3.40 6.83 7.03
C GLU A 33 -2.20 6.00 7.53
N LEU A 34 -1.36 5.47 6.63
CA LEU A 34 -0.10 4.80 6.98
C LEU A 34 0.89 5.79 7.62
N ASP A 35 1.08 6.96 6.99
CA ASP A 35 1.95 8.02 7.49
C ASP A 35 1.49 8.54 8.85
N ARG A 36 0.18 8.75 9.02
CA ARG A 36 -0.42 9.18 10.30
C ARG A 36 -0.15 8.20 11.44
N ARG A 37 -0.04 6.90 11.14
CA ARG A 37 0.26 5.84 12.12
C ARG A 37 1.76 5.60 12.30
N GLY A 38 2.61 6.25 11.52
CA GLY A 38 4.06 6.02 11.53
C GLY A 38 4.46 4.65 10.98
N ILE A 39 3.62 4.04 10.13
CA ILE A 39 3.92 2.75 9.51
C ILE A 39 4.85 3.01 8.32
N ILE A 40 6.13 2.70 8.50
CA ILE A 40 7.13 2.86 7.43
C ILE A 40 6.88 1.79 6.36
N PHE A 41 6.42 2.21 5.20
CA PHE A 41 6.23 1.35 4.03
C PHE A 41 7.30 1.64 2.98
N ASP A 42 8.17 0.67 2.72
CA ASP A 42 9.27 0.80 1.75
C ASP A 42 8.75 0.46 0.34
N GLU A 43 8.12 1.44 -0.33
CA GLU A 43 7.54 1.31 -1.68
C GLU A 43 8.55 0.72 -2.68
N ALA A 44 9.84 1.02 -2.52
CA ALA A 44 10.91 0.58 -3.43
C ALA A 44 11.21 -0.93 -3.36
N LYS A 45 10.94 -1.61 -2.23
CA LYS A 45 11.28 -3.03 -2.07
C LYS A 45 10.33 -3.98 -2.78
N LYS A 46 9.10 -3.56 -3.12
CA LYS A 46 8.07 -4.46 -3.67
C LYS A 46 7.87 -4.37 -5.19
N VAL A 47 8.26 -3.27 -5.82
CA VAL A 47 8.23 -3.18 -7.30
C VAL A 47 9.29 -4.10 -7.92
N ALA A 48 10.42 -4.30 -7.24
CA ALA A 48 11.53 -5.14 -7.73
C ALA A 48 11.27 -6.67 -7.73
N THR A 49 10.20 -7.15 -7.10
CA THR A 49 9.85 -8.58 -7.09
C THR A 49 8.74 -8.96 -8.08
N ALA A 50 8.13 -8.00 -8.78
CA ALA A 50 7.08 -8.27 -9.77
C ALA A 50 7.62 -8.56 -11.19
N ASP A 51 8.86 -8.19 -11.51
CA ASP A 51 9.39 -8.21 -12.89
C ASP A 51 10.36 -9.37 -13.21
N ASN A 52 10.65 -10.29 -12.28
CA ASN A 52 11.62 -11.38 -12.53
C ASN A 52 10.98 -12.72 -12.93
N ASN A 53 9.85 -12.71 -13.66
CA ASN A 53 9.33 -13.94 -14.25
C ASN A 53 8.58 -13.70 -15.58
N LYS A 54 9.29 -13.17 -16.58
CA LYS A 54 8.95 -13.40 -17.98
C LYS A 54 10.17 -13.23 -18.89
N SER A 55 10.45 -14.33 -19.62
CA SER A 55 11.38 -14.53 -20.74
C SER A 55 12.81 -14.91 -20.40
#